data_AF-A0A964A7A1-F1
#
_entry.id   AF-A0A964A7A1-F1
#
_cell.length_a   1.000
_cell.length_b   1.000
_cell.length_c   1.000
_cell.angle_alpha   90.00
_cell.angle_beta   90.00
_cell.angle_gamma   90.00
#
_symmetry.space_group_name_H-M   'P 1'
#
loop_
_entity.id
_entity.type
_entity.pdbx_description
1 polymer ?
#
loop_
_entity_poly.entity_id
_entity_poly.type
_entity_poly.pdbx_seq_one_letter_code
_entity_poly.pdbx_strand_id
1 'polypeptide(L)'
;MRNSNKGFTLIELMIVVAILAILAVVAVPAFIKYMRRAKTTEAIDEIDKIYKGAALYYTTPHVTQAGAKIECQFPQNQGVTPLDGSCCSTVVASPADTNGDDRCDSDPDIWSTDTWSALNFQINDEHYFVYAFDASGTLADAGFTATANGDLDCDAIQSTFQRTAFGDPQATKAECSLRGSAAFYVEKETE
;
A
#
# COMPACT_ATOMS: atom_id res chain seq x y z
N MET A 1 3.07 -29.92 59.21
CA MET A 1 2.61 -29.89 57.80
C MET A 1 3.82 -30.13 56.92
N ARG A 2 3.92 -31.29 56.27
CA ARG A 2 5.10 -31.65 55.48
C ARG A 2 4.84 -31.17 54.04
N ASN A 3 5.47 -30.06 53.66
CA ASN A 3 5.35 -29.51 52.30
C ASN A 3 6.01 -30.49 51.32
N SER A 4 5.18 -31.12 50.49
CA SER A 4 5.61 -31.93 49.35
C SER A 4 6.08 -31.03 48.22
N ASN A 5 7.28 -30.46 48.35
CA ASN A 5 7.94 -29.78 47.24
C ASN A 5 8.44 -30.84 46.24
N LYS A 6 7.56 -31.27 45.33
CA LYS A 6 7.94 -32.06 44.16
C LYS A 6 8.75 -31.17 43.22
N GLY A 7 10.04 -31.40 43.13
CA GLY A 7 10.91 -30.73 42.15
C GLY A 7 10.66 -31.26 40.75
N PHE A 8 10.83 -30.39 39.74
CA PHE A 8 10.82 -30.77 38.33
C PHE A 8 12.01 -31.67 38.02
N THR A 9 11.82 -32.75 37.28
CA THR A 9 12.93 -33.60 36.84
C THR A 9 13.58 -33.03 35.57
N LEU A 10 14.89 -33.23 35.41
CA LEU A 10 15.59 -32.83 34.19
C LEU A 10 15.00 -33.51 32.95
N ILE A 11 14.53 -34.77 33.09
CA ILE A 11 13.92 -35.51 31.97
C ILE A 11 12.57 -34.93 31.56
N GLU A 12 11.73 -34.48 32.51
CA GLU A 12 10.48 -33.78 32.19
C GLU A 12 10.76 -32.51 31.40
N LEU A 13 11.78 -31.74 31.79
CA LEU A 13 12.17 -30.54 31.07
C LEU A 13 12.64 -30.86 29.64
N MET A 14 13.44 -31.91 29.45
CA MET A 14 13.95 -32.29 28.11
C MET A 14 12.83 -32.68 27.15
N ILE A 15 11.80 -33.39 27.62
CA ILE A 15 10.64 -33.77 26.79
C ILE A 15 9.84 -32.52 26.41
N VAL A 16 9.63 -31.59 27.34
CA VAL A 16 8.90 -30.33 27.07
C VAL A 16 9.61 -29.52 25.98
N VAL A 17 10.92 -29.36 26.07
CA VAL A 17 11.71 -28.63 25.06
C VAL A 17 11.64 -29.34 23.69
N ALA A 18 11.69 -30.68 23.66
CA ALA A 18 11.58 -31.43 22.41
C ALA A 18 10.22 -31.23 21.72
N ILE A 19 9.12 -31.21 22.49
CA ILE A 19 7.77 -30.96 21.96
C ILE A 19 7.67 -29.51 21.45
N LEU A 20 8.17 -28.53 22.21
CA LEU A 20 8.17 -27.12 21.79
C LEU A 20 8.95 -26.90 20.49
N ALA A 21 10.07 -27.61 20.30
CA ALA A 21 10.85 -27.52 19.07
C ALA A 21 10.05 -27.99 17.84
N ILE A 22 9.32 -29.11 17.95
CA ILE A 22 8.47 -29.63 16.85
C ILE A 22 7.33 -28.66 16.54
N LEU A 23 6.68 -28.12 17.56
CA LEU A 23 5.58 -27.16 17.38
C LEU A 23 6.09 -25.86 16.72
N ALA A 24 7.27 -25.37 17.11
CA ALA A 24 7.85 -24.16 16.56
C ALA A 24 8.09 -24.27 15.04
N VAL A 25 8.58 -25.43 14.56
CA VAL A 25 8.85 -25.65 13.12
C VAL A 25 7.58 -25.48 12.26
N VAL A 26 6.42 -25.89 12.78
CA VAL A 26 5.15 -25.75 12.05
C VAL A 26 4.51 -24.37 12.27
N ALA A 27 4.62 -23.82 13.47
CA ALA A 27 3.96 -22.57 13.85
C ALA A 27 4.63 -21.32 13.24
N VAL A 28 5.97 -21.27 13.20
CA VAL A 28 6.72 -20.10 12.73
C VAL A 28 6.40 -19.71 11.28
N PRO A 29 6.48 -20.60 10.27
CA PRO A 29 6.18 -20.20 8.89
C PRO A 29 4.72 -19.77 8.70
N ALA A 30 3.78 -20.41 9.39
CA ALA A 30 2.38 -20.02 9.36
C ALA A 30 2.16 -18.63 9.96
N PHE A 31 2.85 -18.32 11.06
CA PHE A 31 2.79 -17.02 11.72
C PHE A 31 3.39 -15.91 10.85
N ILE A 32 4.54 -16.15 10.20
CA ILE A 32 5.15 -15.20 9.26
C ILE A 32 4.19 -14.87 8.12
N LYS A 33 3.58 -15.89 7.49
CA LYS A 33 2.58 -15.67 6.43
C LYS A 33 1.37 -14.86 6.92
N TYR A 34 0.89 -15.12 8.13
CA TYR A 34 -0.19 -14.34 8.73
C TYR A 34 0.20 -12.87 8.92
N MET A 35 1.41 -12.60 9.43
CA MET A 35 1.91 -11.22 9.57
C MET A 35 2.00 -10.52 8.21
N ARG A 36 2.54 -11.17 7.16
CA ARG A 36 2.61 -10.57 5.82
C ARG A 36 1.23 -10.21 5.27
N ARG A 37 0.25 -11.11 5.43
CA ARG A 37 -1.14 -10.82 5.04
C ARG A 37 -1.79 -9.70 5.85
N ALA A 38 -1.40 -9.52 7.12
CA ALA A 38 -1.87 -8.38 7.90
C ALA A 38 -1.33 -7.06 7.31
N LYS A 39 -0.06 -7.03 6.88
CA LYS A 39 0.55 -5.86 6.24
C LYS A 39 -0.15 -5.45 4.94
N THR A 40 -0.62 -6.41 4.13
CA THR A 40 -1.25 -6.12 2.82
C THR A 40 -2.58 -5.38 2.90
N THR A 41 -3.22 -5.36 4.08
CA THR A 41 -4.47 -4.61 4.30
C THR A 41 -4.23 -3.11 4.14
N GLU A 42 -3.05 -2.62 4.54
CA GLU A 42 -2.64 -1.22 4.37
C GLU A 42 -2.71 -0.79 2.90
N ALA A 43 -2.08 -1.55 2.00
CA ALA A 43 -2.08 -1.25 0.56
C ALA A 43 -3.50 -1.13 -0.02
N ILE A 44 -4.41 -2.00 0.41
CA ILE A 44 -5.81 -2.00 -0.06
C ILE A 44 -6.53 -0.73 0.42
N ASP A 45 -6.37 -0.38 1.69
CA ASP A 45 -7.02 0.78 2.30
C ASP A 45 -6.51 2.08 1.70
N GLU A 46 -5.19 2.21 1.51
CA GLU A 46 -4.58 3.41 0.93
C GLU A 46 -4.91 3.56 -0.57
N ILE A 47 -4.89 2.47 -1.36
CA ILE A 47 -5.36 2.51 -2.76
C ILE A 47 -6.84 2.92 -2.83
N ASP A 48 -7.68 2.51 -1.87
CA ASP A 48 -9.07 2.94 -1.83
C ASP A 48 -9.23 4.44 -1.55
N LYS A 49 -8.38 5.02 -0.70
CA LYS A 49 -8.31 6.48 -0.53
C LYS A 49 -7.88 7.18 -1.81
N ILE A 50 -6.85 6.69 -2.49
CA ILE A 50 -6.40 7.23 -3.80
C ILE A 50 -7.55 7.18 -4.82
N TYR A 51 -8.27 6.05 -4.89
CA TYR A 51 -9.41 5.91 -5.80
C TYR A 51 -10.53 6.91 -5.49
N LYS A 52 -10.90 7.07 -4.22
CA LYS A 52 -11.92 8.04 -3.78
C LYS A 52 -11.49 9.47 -4.11
N GLY A 53 -10.22 9.80 -3.88
CA GLY A 53 -9.62 11.07 -4.26
C GLY A 53 -9.70 11.34 -5.77
N ALA A 54 -9.33 10.34 -6.57
CA ALA A 54 -9.37 10.43 -8.04
C ALA A 54 -10.80 10.57 -8.55
N ALA A 55 -11.76 9.86 -7.94
CA ALA A 55 -13.17 9.98 -8.25
C ALA A 55 -13.74 11.36 -7.93
N LEU A 56 -13.38 11.92 -6.77
CA LEU A 56 -13.77 13.26 -6.40
C LEU A 56 -13.15 14.29 -7.36
N TYR A 57 -11.86 14.14 -7.68
CA TYR A 57 -11.18 15.03 -8.60
C TYR A 57 -11.83 15.03 -9.99
N TYR A 58 -12.14 13.85 -10.54
CA TYR A 58 -12.72 13.71 -11.87
C TYR A 58 -14.13 14.32 -11.97
N THR A 59 -14.95 14.17 -10.93
CA THR A 59 -16.33 14.68 -10.90
C THR A 59 -16.41 16.18 -10.58
N THR A 60 -15.33 16.74 -10.01
CA THR A 60 -15.25 18.17 -9.70
C THR A 60 -14.93 18.99 -10.96
N PRO A 61 -15.68 20.05 -11.27
CA PRO A 61 -15.38 20.90 -12.41
C PRO A 61 -14.14 21.77 -12.12
N HIS A 62 -13.13 21.65 -12.97
CA HIS A 62 -11.91 22.47 -12.90
C HIS A 62 -11.91 23.56 -13.98
N VAL A 63 -11.29 24.70 -13.66
CA VAL A 63 -11.13 25.83 -14.59
C VAL A 63 -9.66 26.25 -14.63
N THR A 64 -9.21 26.74 -15.79
CA THR A 64 -7.90 27.37 -15.91
C THR A 64 -7.91 28.73 -15.21
N GLN A 65 -6.73 29.29 -14.96
CA GLN A 65 -6.60 30.65 -14.40
C GLN A 65 -7.27 31.73 -15.29
N ALA A 66 -7.44 31.45 -16.58
CA ALA A 66 -8.17 32.29 -17.53
C ALA A 66 -9.70 32.09 -17.49
N GLY A 67 -10.22 31.24 -16.60
CA GLY A 67 -11.65 30.95 -16.45
C GLY A 67 -12.23 29.96 -17.46
N ALA A 68 -11.39 29.29 -18.27
CA ALA A 68 -11.86 28.29 -19.22
C ALA A 68 -12.07 26.94 -18.52
N LYS A 69 -13.19 26.27 -18.75
CA LYS A 69 -13.46 24.94 -18.21
C LYS A 69 -12.47 23.92 -18.78
N ILE A 70 -11.83 23.17 -17.90
CA ILE A 70 -10.95 22.05 -18.24
C ILE A 70 -11.82 20.83 -18.53
N GLU A 71 -11.40 20.02 -19.51
CA GLU A 71 -12.10 18.76 -19.84
C GLU A 71 -11.97 17.77 -18.67
N CYS A 72 -12.92 16.83 -18.57
CA CYS A 72 -12.88 15.81 -17.52
C CYS A 72 -11.59 14.98 -17.66
N GLN A 73 -10.71 15.07 -16.66
CA GLN A 73 -9.43 14.39 -16.64
C GLN A 73 -9.01 14.10 -15.20
N PHE A 74 -8.11 13.14 -15.04
CA PHE A 74 -7.43 12.85 -13.78
C PHE A 74 -6.23 13.83 -13.58
N PRO A 75 -5.68 13.94 -12.37
CA PRO A 75 -4.49 14.77 -12.14
C PRO A 75 -3.27 14.22 -12.89
N GLN A 76 -2.17 14.98 -12.88
CA GLN A 76 -0.91 14.58 -13.51
C GLN A 76 -0.38 13.26 -12.92
N ASN A 77 0.45 12.56 -13.68
CA ASN A 77 1.05 11.31 -13.19
C ASN A 77 2.03 11.60 -12.06
N GLN A 78 2.08 10.71 -11.08
CA GLN A 78 3.14 10.63 -10.10
C GLN A 78 3.82 9.29 -10.23
N GLY A 79 5.14 9.36 -10.30
CA GLY A 79 5.97 8.18 -10.12
C GLY A 79 5.86 7.63 -8.70
N VAL A 80 6.71 6.65 -8.43
CA VAL A 80 6.73 5.98 -7.14
C VAL A 80 7.07 6.97 -6.03
N THR A 81 6.27 6.98 -4.97
CA THR A 81 6.42 7.81 -3.77
C THR A 81 6.39 6.89 -2.54
N PRO A 82 7.43 6.90 -1.68
CA PRO A 82 8.73 7.57 -1.84
C PRO A 82 9.51 7.16 -3.11
N LEU A 83 10.37 8.06 -3.62
CA LEU A 83 11.07 7.93 -4.91
C LEU A 83 12.03 6.75 -5.02
N ASP A 84 12.47 6.20 -3.88
CA ASP A 84 13.46 5.12 -3.81
C ASP A 84 12.87 3.75 -4.16
N GLY A 85 11.53 3.66 -4.27
CA GLY A 85 10.84 2.48 -4.78
C GLY A 85 10.78 1.28 -3.83
N SER A 86 11.33 1.40 -2.61
CA SER A 86 11.24 0.38 -1.56
C SER A 86 11.33 0.97 -0.15
N CYS A 87 10.54 0.42 0.76
CA CYS A 87 10.55 0.73 2.19
C CYS A 87 11.49 -0.17 3.01
N CYS A 88 12.25 -1.05 2.36
CA CYS A 88 13.11 -2.01 3.04
C CYS A 88 14.56 -1.49 3.20
N SER A 89 15.15 -1.69 4.39
CA SER A 89 16.50 -1.24 4.75
C SER A 89 17.65 -2.01 4.08
N THR A 90 17.39 -3.24 3.60
CA THR A 90 18.45 -4.18 3.16
C THR A 90 18.81 -4.07 1.68
N VAL A 91 17.96 -3.45 0.86
CA VAL A 91 18.08 -3.48 -0.62
C VAL A 91 18.84 -2.27 -1.18
N VAL A 92 18.96 -1.21 -0.41
CA VAL A 92 19.77 0.00 -0.58
C VAL A 92 19.68 0.72 0.77
N ALA A 93 20.57 1.67 1.10
CA ALA A 93 20.29 2.57 2.22
C ALA A 93 19.05 3.39 1.84
N SER A 94 17.86 2.84 2.10
CA SER A 94 16.60 3.47 1.73
C SER A 94 16.54 4.74 2.57
N PRO A 95 16.64 5.94 1.97
CA PRO A 95 16.47 7.18 2.70
C PRO A 95 15.10 7.26 3.36
N ALA A 96 14.14 6.46 2.89
CA ALA A 96 12.82 6.31 3.45
C ALA A 96 12.80 5.48 4.74
N ASP A 97 13.81 4.66 5.07
CA ASP A 97 13.89 3.91 6.34
C ASP A 97 15.18 4.27 7.08
N THR A 98 15.12 5.33 7.89
CA THR A 98 16.27 5.80 8.69
C THR A 98 16.45 4.98 9.96
N ASN A 99 15.39 4.31 10.43
CA ASN A 99 15.33 3.68 11.74
C ASN A 99 15.64 2.16 11.69
N GLY A 100 15.62 1.56 10.49
CA GLY A 100 15.97 0.18 10.20
C GLY A 100 14.90 -0.83 10.61
N ASP A 101 13.63 -0.45 10.55
CA ASP A 101 12.50 -1.31 10.90
C ASP A 101 11.73 -1.88 9.69
N ASP A 102 12.28 -1.70 8.50
CA ASP A 102 11.75 -2.15 7.21
C ASP A 102 10.37 -1.54 6.89
N ARG A 103 10.16 -0.29 7.33
CA ARG A 103 9.03 0.57 6.97
C ARG A 103 9.54 1.90 6.44
N CYS A 104 8.75 2.50 5.56
CA CYS A 104 8.97 3.88 5.19
C CYS A 104 8.58 4.77 6.39
N ASP A 105 9.53 5.57 6.85
CA ASP A 105 9.37 6.63 7.84
C ASP A 105 8.27 7.61 7.40
N SER A 106 7.61 8.20 8.39
CA SER A 106 6.61 9.23 8.16
C SER A 106 7.27 10.53 7.68
N ASP A 107 7.14 10.83 6.40
CA ASP A 107 7.48 12.14 5.83
C ASP A 107 6.22 12.73 5.15
N PRO A 108 5.55 13.72 5.76
CA PRO A 108 4.37 14.35 5.15
C PRO A 108 4.68 15.16 3.90
N ASP A 109 5.93 15.63 3.71
CA ASP A 109 6.29 16.56 2.64
C ASP A 109 6.39 15.83 1.28
N ILE A 110 6.80 14.56 1.27
CA ILE A 110 6.82 13.74 0.03
C ILE A 110 5.42 13.51 -0.56
N TRP A 111 4.37 13.63 0.26
CA TRP A 111 2.97 13.53 -0.14
C TRP A 111 2.35 14.86 -0.55
N SER A 112 3.12 15.97 -0.52
CA SER A 112 2.63 17.31 -0.85
C SER A 112 2.73 17.68 -2.34
N THR A 113 3.01 16.70 -3.22
CA THR A 113 3.09 16.94 -4.67
C THR A 113 1.74 17.37 -5.26
N ASP A 114 1.78 18.00 -6.44
CA ASP A 114 0.58 18.52 -7.12
C ASP A 114 -0.52 17.46 -7.29
N THR A 115 -0.15 16.20 -7.56
CA THR A 115 -1.13 15.13 -7.74
C THR A 115 -1.64 14.58 -6.43
N TRP A 116 -0.78 14.33 -5.44
CA TRP A 116 -1.23 13.79 -4.15
C TRP A 116 -2.15 14.79 -3.44
N SER A 117 -1.81 16.08 -3.49
CA SER A 117 -2.68 17.16 -3.02
C SER A 117 -3.98 17.26 -3.82
N ALA A 118 -3.94 17.13 -5.16
CA ALA A 118 -5.15 17.09 -5.98
C ALA A 118 -6.09 15.91 -5.63
N LEU A 119 -5.52 14.79 -5.20
CA LEU A 119 -6.26 13.60 -4.76
C LEU A 119 -6.68 13.67 -3.28
N ASN A 120 -6.27 14.71 -2.53
CA ASN A 120 -6.39 14.77 -1.07
C ASN A 120 -5.84 13.51 -0.38
N PHE A 121 -4.74 12.97 -0.90
CA PHE A 121 -4.09 11.78 -0.40
C PHE A 121 -2.82 12.15 0.38
N GLN A 122 -2.67 11.58 1.57
CA GLN A 122 -1.49 11.76 2.42
C GLN A 122 -1.38 10.57 3.37
N ILE A 123 -0.15 10.12 3.63
CA ILE A 123 0.17 9.14 4.65
C ILE A 123 1.00 9.85 5.72
N ASN A 124 0.52 9.81 6.96
CA ASN A 124 1.15 10.50 8.09
C ASN A 124 1.86 9.55 9.06
N ASP A 125 1.66 8.24 8.88
CA ASP A 125 2.24 7.19 9.70
C ASP A 125 3.26 6.38 8.87
N GLU A 126 4.06 5.58 9.57
CA GLU A 126 4.97 4.62 8.94
C GLU A 126 4.17 3.58 8.14
N HIS A 127 4.69 3.19 6.98
CA HIS A 127 3.97 2.37 6.01
C HIS A 127 4.90 1.38 5.28
N TYR A 128 4.35 0.29 4.74
CA TYR A 128 5.13 -0.77 4.07
C TYR A 128 5.18 -0.63 2.54
N PHE A 129 4.27 0.14 1.96
CA PHE A 129 4.06 0.19 0.52
C PHE A 129 4.43 1.55 -0.07
N VAL A 130 5.07 1.55 -1.22
CA VAL A 130 5.27 2.75 -2.04
C VAL A 130 4.12 2.86 -3.04
N TYR A 131 3.69 4.09 -3.34
CA TYR A 131 2.50 4.35 -4.14
C TYR A 131 2.83 5.14 -5.41
N ALA A 132 2.15 4.83 -6.51
CA ALA A 132 2.26 5.54 -7.77
C ALA A 132 0.87 5.78 -8.37
N PHE A 133 0.75 6.84 -9.16
CA PHE A 133 -0.51 7.22 -9.81
C PHE A 133 -0.26 7.57 -11.27
N ASP A 134 -0.78 6.74 -12.17
CA ASP A 134 -0.65 6.95 -13.61
C ASP A 134 -2.02 7.22 -14.22
N ALA A 135 -2.23 8.44 -14.73
CA ALA A 135 -3.39 8.82 -15.48
C ALA A 135 -3.11 8.85 -16.99
N SER A 136 -4.16 8.66 -17.78
CA SER A 136 -4.11 8.81 -19.24
C SER A 136 -5.46 9.27 -19.79
N GLY A 137 -5.41 9.94 -20.94
CA GLY A 137 -6.60 10.36 -21.69
C GLY A 137 -7.45 11.46 -21.04
N THR A 138 -8.50 11.84 -21.75
CA THR A 138 -9.47 12.87 -21.35
C THR A 138 -10.87 12.42 -21.76
N LEU A 139 -11.91 12.94 -21.09
CA LEU A 139 -13.32 12.62 -21.38
C LEU A 139 -13.58 11.11 -21.38
N ALA A 140 -14.00 10.55 -22.52
CA ALA A 140 -14.34 9.14 -22.70
C ALA A 140 -13.12 8.20 -22.62
N ASP A 141 -11.92 8.70 -22.92
CA ASP A 141 -10.67 7.94 -22.89
C ASP A 141 -9.93 8.13 -21.55
N ALA A 142 -10.50 8.89 -20.62
CA ALA A 142 -9.87 9.13 -19.33
C ALA A 142 -9.80 7.82 -18.53
N GLY A 143 -8.62 7.50 -18.03
CA GLY A 143 -8.41 6.40 -17.11
C GLY A 143 -7.24 6.67 -16.18
N PHE A 144 -7.19 5.96 -15.07
CA PHE A 144 -6.03 5.96 -14.20
C PHE A 144 -5.75 4.56 -13.66
N THR A 145 -4.51 4.37 -13.24
CA THR A 145 -3.98 3.22 -12.53
C THR A 145 -3.29 3.72 -11.27
N ALA A 146 -3.83 3.36 -10.11
CA ALA A 146 -3.13 3.49 -8.83
C ALA A 146 -2.38 2.19 -8.55
N THR A 147 -1.11 2.28 -8.21
CA THR A 147 -0.25 1.13 -7.91
C THR A 147 0.33 1.28 -6.52
N ALA A 148 0.32 0.20 -5.73
CA ALA A 148 1.06 0.09 -4.47
C ALA A 148 2.01 -1.12 -4.56
N ASN A 149 3.28 -0.89 -4.30
CA ASN A 149 4.32 -1.92 -4.32
C ASN A 149 4.96 -2.00 -2.93
N GLY A 150 5.12 -3.19 -2.37
CA GLY A 150 5.73 -3.36 -1.06
C GLY A 150 6.55 -4.63 -1.01
N ASP A 151 7.77 -4.55 -0.50
CA ASP A 151 8.61 -5.70 -0.20
C ASP A 151 8.42 -6.04 1.30
N LEU A 152 7.72 -7.13 1.59
CA LEU A 152 7.25 -7.43 2.95
C LEU A 152 8.26 -8.21 3.80
N ASP A 153 9.28 -8.78 3.16
CA ASP A 153 10.32 -9.60 3.78
C ASP A 153 11.75 -9.32 3.28
N CYS A 154 11.92 -8.25 2.53
CA CYS A 154 13.20 -7.69 2.12
C CYS A 154 14.01 -8.61 1.19
N ASP A 155 13.33 -9.39 0.35
CA ASP A 155 13.94 -10.32 -0.60
C ASP A 155 14.09 -9.76 -2.02
N ALA A 156 13.80 -8.47 -2.19
CA ALA A 156 13.75 -7.74 -3.46
C ALA A 156 12.60 -8.15 -4.39
N ILE A 157 11.63 -8.92 -3.88
CA ILE A 157 10.42 -9.24 -4.61
C ILE A 157 9.22 -8.51 -3.99
N GLN A 158 8.48 -7.80 -4.84
CA GLN A 158 7.44 -6.89 -4.38
C GLN A 158 6.04 -7.48 -4.55
N SER A 159 5.25 -7.40 -3.49
CA SER A 159 3.80 -7.52 -3.56
C SER A 159 3.22 -6.28 -4.24
N THR A 160 2.53 -6.49 -5.36
CA THR A 160 1.98 -5.41 -6.18
C THR A 160 0.46 -5.41 -6.13
N PHE A 161 -0.12 -4.28 -5.76
CA PHE A 161 -1.55 -4.03 -5.77
C PHE A 161 -1.86 -2.92 -6.75
N GLN A 162 -2.80 -3.15 -7.65
CA GLN A 162 -3.21 -2.16 -8.65
C GLN A 162 -4.71 -2.01 -8.69
N ARG A 163 -5.13 -0.77 -8.93
CA ARG A 163 -6.54 -0.42 -9.11
C ARG A 163 -6.69 0.56 -10.26
N THR A 164 -7.46 0.16 -11.27
CA THR A 164 -7.63 0.90 -12.53
C THR A 164 -9.06 1.40 -12.77
N ALA A 165 -9.30 2.70 -12.86
CA ALA A 165 -10.65 3.20 -13.15
C ALA A 165 -10.71 3.96 -14.48
N PHE A 166 -11.92 4.03 -15.04
CA PHE A 166 -12.20 4.68 -16.31
C PHE A 166 -13.29 5.74 -16.15
N GLY A 167 -13.15 6.83 -16.90
CA GLY A 167 -14.20 7.83 -17.09
C GLY A 167 -15.40 7.25 -17.83
N ASP A 168 -16.53 7.93 -17.75
CA ASP A 168 -17.71 7.56 -18.52
C ASP A 168 -17.44 7.74 -20.03
N PRO A 169 -17.68 6.71 -20.87
CA PRO A 169 -17.60 6.84 -22.33
C PRO A 169 -18.52 7.91 -22.92
N GLN A 170 -19.54 8.35 -22.17
CA GLN A 170 -20.45 9.43 -22.54
C GLN A 170 -20.09 10.77 -21.86
N ALA A 171 -18.94 10.86 -21.18
CA ALA A 171 -18.50 12.09 -20.51
C ALA A 171 -18.45 13.25 -21.53
N THR A 172 -19.22 14.29 -21.25
CA THR A 172 -19.18 15.54 -22.00
C THR A 172 -18.40 16.59 -21.22
N LYS A 173 -18.01 17.69 -21.85
CA LYS A 173 -17.42 18.83 -21.13
C LYS A 173 -18.31 19.34 -20.00
N ALA A 174 -19.62 19.06 -19.98
CA ALA A 174 -20.55 19.56 -18.97
C ALA A 174 -20.62 18.69 -17.72
N GLU A 175 -20.62 17.36 -17.88
CA GLU A 175 -20.88 16.38 -16.81
C GLU A 175 -19.81 15.30 -16.83
N CYS A 176 -18.98 15.28 -15.79
CA CYS A 176 -17.96 14.27 -15.57
C CYS A 176 -18.51 13.22 -14.60
N SER A 177 -18.62 11.97 -15.03
CA SER A 177 -19.04 10.83 -14.20
C SER A 177 -18.04 9.68 -14.34
N LEU A 178 -17.85 8.91 -13.28
CA LEU A 178 -17.06 7.68 -13.35
C LEU A 178 -17.95 6.48 -13.62
N ARG A 179 -17.45 5.53 -14.41
CA ARG A 179 -18.14 4.26 -14.66
C ARG A 179 -17.37 3.09 -14.07
N GLY A 180 -18.02 2.41 -13.12
CA GLY A 180 -17.57 1.12 -12.59
C GLY A 180 -16.39 1.20 -11.61
N SER A 181 -16.38 0.29 -10.64
CA SER A 181 -15.20 0.10 -9.81
C SER A 181 -14.15 -0.66 -10.60
N ALA A 182 -12.97 -0.07 -10.64
CA ALA A 182 -11.72 -0.72 -10.95
C ALA A 182 -11.58 -2.13 -10.38
N ALA A 183 -11.21 -3.10 -11.23
CA ALA A 183 -10.77 -4.40 -10.77
C ALA A 183 -9.49 -4.22 -9.93
N PHE A 184 -9.42 -4.87 -8.77
CA PHE A 184 -8.18 -5.01 -8.04
C PHE A 184 -7.35 -6.08 -8.74
N TYR A 185 -6.18 -5.69 -9.22
CA TYR A 185 -5.15 -6.62 -9.63
C TYR A 185 -4.18 -6.79 -8.47
N VAL A 186 -3.92 -8.04 -8.10
CA VAL A 186 -2.99 -8.39 -7.04
C VAL A 186 -1.99 -9.37 -7.63
N GLU A 187 -0.72 -8.97 -7.61
CA GLU A 187 0.39 -9.84 -7.96
C GLU A 187 1.17 -10.15 -6.68
N LYS A 188 1.40 -11.45 -6.42
CA LYS A 188 2.19 -11.92 -5.26
C LYS A 188 1.72 -11.35 -3.92
N GLU A 189 0.44 -11.61 -3.57
CA GLU A 189 -0.24 -11.04 -2.39
C GLU A 189 0.56 -11.16 -1.08
N THR A 190 1.32 -12.24 -0.88
CA THR A 190 2.08 -12.47 0.37
C THR A 190 3.45 -13.05 0.07
N GLU A 191 4.19 -12.45 -0.86
CA GLU A 191 5.53 -12.95 -1.17
C GLU A 191 6.42 -13.09 0.06
#